data_AF-A0A560I8M3-F1
#
_entry.id   AF-A0A560I8M3-F1
#
_cell.length_a   1.000
_cell.length_b   1.000
_cell.length_c   1.000
_cell.angle_alpha   90.00
_cell.angle_beta   90.00
_cell.angle_gamma   90.00
#
_symmetry.space_group_name_H-M   'P 1'
#
loop_
_entity.id
_entity.type
_entity.pdbx_description
1 polymer ?
#
loop_
_entity_poly.entity_id
_entity_poly.type
_entity_poly.pdbx_seq_one_letter_code
_entity_poly.pdbx_strand_id
1 'polypeptide(L)'
;MTRRITLALAALLAAAPIVATALPAAAQGPACTRPDRPKLPPGKKSKGPEMEAAEKKVGDYTTKMTAYLKCLDKAKTDAMTEHKGVIEEWNGVIDAYKKNPG
;
A
#
# COMPACT_ATOMS: atom_id res chain seq x y z
N MET A 1 2.01 67.23 30.31
CA MET A 1 0.63 67.20 29.76
C MET A 1 0.79 67.47 28.27
N THR A 2 0.48 66.60 27.29
CA THR A 2 -0.73 65.78 27.10
C THR A 2 -0.51 64.78 25.92
N ARG A 3 -0.97 63.53 26.09
CA ARG A 3 -1.40 62.47 25.10
C ARG A 3 -0.40 61.97 24.04
N ARG A 4 0.11 60.73 24.17
CA ARG A 4 -0.46 59.43 23.73
C ARG A 4 -0.70 59.33 22.21
N ILE A 5 0.23 58.68 21.49
CA ILE A 5 -0.12 57.81 20.36
C ILE A 5 0.68 56.52 20.52
N THR A 6 -0.04 55.48 20.95
CA THR A 6 0.33 54.08 20.89
C THR A 6 0.54 53.66 19.43
N LEU A 7 1.74 53.15 19.10
CA LEU A 7 1.94 52.29 17.94
C LEU A 7 2.61 51.01 18.45
N ALA A 8 1.74 50.05 18.75
CA ALA A 8 2.14 48.66 18.92
C ALA A 8 2.79 48.21 17.61
N LEU A 9 4.12 48.05 17.60
CA LEU A 9 4.77 47.22 16.60
C LEU A 9 4.43 45.77 16.96
N ALA A 10 3.30 45.31 16.47
CA ALA A 10 3.05 43.89 16.30
C ALA A 10 4.09 43.39 15.30
N ALA A 11 5.17 42.80 15.81
CA ALA A 11 6.10 42.02 15.00
C ALA A 11 5.29 40.86 14.41
N LEU A 12 4.93 40.98 13.13
CA LEU A 12 4.38 39.89 12.36
C LEU A 12 5.42 38.76 12.36
N LEU A 13 5.15 37.76 13.21
CA LEU A 13 5.70 36.42 13.07
C LEU A 13 5.32 35.96 11.66
N ALA A 14 6.28 36.03 10.73
CA ALA A 14 6.20 35.32 9.47
C ALA A 14 6.27 33.82 9.79
N ALA A 15 5.14 33.25 10.18
CA ALA A 15 4.95 31.82 10.29
C ALA A 15 4.99 31.27 8.87
N ALA A 16 6.19 30.88 8.42
CA ALA A 16 6.35 30.06 7.24
C ALA A 16 5.48 28.81 7.43
N PRO A 17 4.52 28.52 6.54
CA PRO A 17 3.81 27.26 6.60
C PRO A 17 4.85 26.18 6.32
N ILE A 18 5.25 25.45 7.37
CA ILE A 18 5.96 24.19 7.21
C ILE A 18 4.96 23.29 6.49
N VAL A 19 5.07 23.23 5.16
CA VAL A 19 4.39 22.23 4.36
C VAL A 19 5.02 20.92 4.81
N ALA A 20 4.43 20.29 5.82
CA ALA A 20 4.73 18.94 6.19
C ALA A 20 4.32 18.08 5.00
N THR A 21 5.26 17.83 4.09
CA THR A 21 5.14 16.79 3.08
C THR A 21 5.10 15.47 3.85
N ALA A 22 3.91 15.10 4.30
CA ALA A 22 3.64 13.77 4.79
C ALA A 22 3.90 12.85 3.60
N LEU A 23 5.11 12.29 3.54
CA LEU A 23 5.45 11.21 2.63
C LEU A 23 4.37 10.15 2.80
N PRO A 24 3.77 9.63 1.71
CA PRO A 24 2.91 8.48 1.82
C PRO A 24 3.75 7.41 2.50
N ALA A 25 3.31 6.98 3.70
CA ALA A 25 3.89 5.84 4.35
C ALA A 25 3.70 4.68 3.37
N ALA A 26 4.77 4.30 2.66
CA ALA A 26 4.76 3.22 1.71
C ALA A 26 4.16 2.01 2.42
N ALA A 27 2.89 1.72 2.10
CA ALA A 27 2.18 0.62 2.69
C ALA A 27 2.94 -0.62 2.26
N GLN A 28 3.74 -1.18 3.18
CA GLN A 28 4.36 -2.48 2.98
C GLN A 28 3.19 -3.45 2.81
N GLY A 29 2.86 -3.74 1.55
CA GLY A 29 1.71 -4.56 1.20
C GLY A 29 1.77 -5.88 1.96
N PRO A 30 0.62 -6.48 2.31
CA PRO A 30 0.59 -7.75 3.02
C PRO A 30 1.46 -8.76 2.26
N ALA A 31 2.44 -9.35 2.95
CA ALA A 31 3.30 -10.38 2.37
C ALA A 31 2.45 -11.62 2.07
N CYS A 32 1.96 -11.73 0.82
CA CYS A 32 1.14 -12.85 0.38
C CYS A 32 1.97 -14.14 0.45
N THR A 33 1.60 -15.05 1.35
CA THR A 33 2.34 -16.30 1.53
C THR A 33 1.77 -17.39 0.63
N ARG A 34 2.57 -17.84 -0.33
CA ARG A 34 2.21 -18.93 -1.22
C ARG A 34 2.23 -20.26 -0.46
N PRO A 35 1.16 -21.08 -0.50
CA PRO A 35 1.17 -22.39 0.14
C PRO A 35 2.04 -23.38 -0.64
N ASP A 36 2.68 -24.29 0.08
CA ASP A 36 3.46 -25.37 -0.51
C ASP A 36 2.59 -26.37 -1.27
N ARG A 37 3.11 -26.84 -2.41
CA ARG A 37 2.43 -27.85 -3.21
C ARG A 37 2.44 -29.20 -2.45
N PRO A 38 1.28 -29.84 -2.22
CA PRO A 38 1.24 -31.14 -1.58
C PRO A 38 1.84 -32.20 -2.51
N LYS A 39 2.54 -33.17 -1.92
CA LYS A 39 2.98 -34.38 -2.64
C LYS A 39 1.78 -35.30 -2.83
N LEU A 40 1.48 -35.64 -4.07
CA LEU A 40 0.40 -36.55 -4.42
C LEU A 40 0.92 -37.99 -4.50
N PRO A 41 0.15 -38.98 -4.02
CA PRO A 41 0.54 -40.37 -4.06
C PRO A 41 0.40 -40.94 -5.50
N PRO A 42 1.14 -42.00 -5.85
CA PRO A 42 1.15 -42.56 -7.19
C PRO A 42 -0.12 -43.39 -7.44
N GLY A 43 -1.22 -42.73 -7.83
CA GLY A 43 -2.60 -43.25 -7.83
C GLY A 43 -2.81 -44.74 -8.16
N LYS A 44 -2.12 -45.30 -9.16
CA LYS A 44 -2.23 -46.73 -9.53
C LYS A 44 -1.68 -47.71 -8.49
N LYS A 45 -0.82 -47.25 -7.57
CA LYS A 45 -0.14 -48.04 -6.53
C LYS A 45 -0.54 -47.59 -5.11
N SER A 46 -1.34 -46.54 -4.99
CA SER A 46 -1.78 -45.99 -3.71
C SER A 46 -2.84 -46.87 -3.07
N LYS A 47 -2.84 -46.95 -1.74
CA LYS A 47 -3.92 -47.60 -0.98
C LYS A 47 -5.05 -46.60 -0.68
N GLY A 48 -6.26 -47.08 -0.42
CA GLY A 48 -7.43 -46.25 -0.09
C GLY A 48 -7.14 -45.16 0.95
N PRO A 49 -6.58 -45.50 2.14
CA PRO A 49 -6.25 -44.50 3.16
C PRO A 49 -5.20 -43.46 2.73
N GLU A 50 -4.31 -43.82 1.81
CA GLU A 50 -3.30 -42.90 1.28
C GLU A 50 -3.94 -41.87 0.32
N MET A 51 -4.92 -42.32 -0.47
CA MET A 51 -5.70 -41.45 -1.36
C MET A 51 -6.60 -40.50 -0.57
N GLU A 52 -7.29 -40.98 0.47
CA GLU A 52 -8.12 -40.15 1.36
C GLU A 52 -7.28 -39.08 2.08
N ALA A 53 -6.10 -39.45 2.59
CA ALA A 53 -5.19 -38.48 3.21
C ALA A 53 -4.67 -37.45 2.19
N ALA A 54 -4.45 -37.86 0.94
CA ALA A 54 -4.05 -36.96 -0.13
C ALA A 54 -5.19 -36.00 -0.53
N GLU A 55 -6.42 -36.48 -0.59
CA GLU A 55 -7.62 -35.67 -0.84
C GLU A 55 -7.75 -34.54 0.17
N LYS A 56 -7.61 -34.84 1.46
CA LYS A 56 -7.61 -33.83 2.52
C LYS A 56 -6.52 -32.77 2.32
N LYS A 57 -5.29 -33.20 2.02
CA LYS A 57 -4.16 -32.27 1.75
C LYS A 57 -4.40 -31.40 0.52
N VAL A 58 -5.05 -31.92 -0.51
CA VAL A 58 -5.43 -31.16 -1.71
C VAL A 58 -6.52 -30.14 -1.37
N GLY A 59 -7.50 -30.51 -0.55
CA GLY A 59 -8.53 -29.58 -0.05
C GLY A 59 -7.94 -28.41 0.74
N ASP A 60 -7.04 -28.72 1.67
CA ASP A 60 -6.32 -27.71 2.47
C ASP A 60 -5.46 -26.80 1.58
N TYR A 61 -4.73 -27.38 0.62
CA TYR A 61 -3.94 -26.62 -0.35
C TYR A 61 -4.80 -25.68 -1.19
N THR A 62 -5.95 -26.15 -1.68
CA THR A 62 -6.85 -25.36 -2.53
C THR A 62 -7.43 -24.17 -1.77
N THR A 63 -7.80 -24.39 -0.50
CA THR A 63 -8.28 -23.32 0.39
C THR A 63 -7.21 -22.25 0.60
N LYS A 64 -5.98 -22.67 0.96
CA LYS A 64 -4.86 -21.75 1.16
C LYS A 64 -4.46 -21.03 -0.12
N MET A 65 -4.49 -21.72 -1.27
CA MET A 65 -4.15 -21.14 -2.56
C MET A 65 -5.17 -20.07 -2.96
N THR A 66 -6.45 -20.31 -2.70
CA THR A 66 -7.51 -19.31 -2.93
C THR A 66 -7.28 -18.06 -2.09
N ALA A 67 -6.92 -18.22 -0.80
CA ALA A 67 -6.58 -17.08 0.06
C ALA A 67 -5.34 -16.32 -0.44
N TYR A 68 -4.32 -17.04 -0.90
CA TYR A 68 -3.12 -16.45 -1.50
C TYR A 68 -3.44 -15.63 -2.76
N LEU A 69 -4.25 -16.16 -3.67
CA LEU A 69 -4.67 -15.44 -4.88
C LEU A 69 -5.44 -14.16 -4.55
N LYS A 70 -6.38 -14.22 -3.59
CA LYS A 70 -7.09 -13.03 -3.11
C LYS A 70 -6.16 -11.98 -2.52
N CYS A 71 -5.13 -12.40 -1.79
CA CYS A 71 -4.10 -11.49 -1.29
C CYS A 71 -3.37 -10.80 -2.44
N LEU A 72 -2.95 -11.56 -3.46
CA LEU A 72 -2.25 -10.99 -4.62
C LEU A 72 -3.13 -9.98 -5.38
N ASP A 73 -4.41 -10.26 -5.56
CA ASP A 73 -5.34 -9.34 -6.22
C ASP A 73 -5.48 -8.02 -5.44
N LYS A 74 -5.51 -8.11 -4.10
CA LYS A 74 -5.49 -6.92 -3.25
C LYS A 74 -4.17 -6.15 -3.39
N ALA A 75 -3.04 -6.84 -3.28
CA ALA A 75 -1.72 -6.22 -3.40
C ALA A 75 -1.52 -5.53 -4.76
N LYS A 76 -2.01 -6.16 -5.84
CA LYS A 76 -2.04 -5.56 -7.17
C LYS A 76 -2.90 -4.29 -7.20
N THR A 77 -4.09 -4.35 -6.62
CA THR A 77 -5.00 -3.19 -6.57
C THR A 77 -4.38 -2.02 -5.80
N ASP A 78 -3.83 -2.30 -4.61
CA ASP A 78 -3.16 -1.29 -3.78
C ASP A 78 -1.98 -0.65 -4.54
N ALA A 79 -1.14 -1.46 -5.20
CA ALA A 79 -0.01 -0.97 -5.98
C ALA A 79 -0.44 -0.12 -7.19
N MET A 80 -1.53 -0.48 -7.87
CA MET A 80 -2.09 0.30 -8.97
C MET A 80 -2.65 1.65 -8.50
N THR A 81 -3.31 1.67 -7.34
CA THR A 81 -3.81 2.92 -6.73
C THR A 81 -2.66 3.84 -6.35
N GLU A 82 -1.61 3.31 -5.71
CA GLU A 82 -0.42 4.08 -5.36
C GLU A 82 0.27 4.64 -6.61
N HIS A 83 0.48 3.80 -7.63
CA HIS A 83 1.07 4.21 -8.90
C HIS A 83 0.30 5.38 -9.54
N LYS A 84 -1.03 5.30 -9.57
CA LYS A 84 -1.88 6.37 -10.07
C LYS A 84 -1.74 7.64 -9.23
N GLY A 85 -1.76 7.53 -7.90
CA GLY A 85 -1.61 8.66 -6.98
C GLY A 85 -0.29 9.40 -7.20
N VAL A 86 0.82 8.68 -7.32
CA VAL A 86 2.14 9.27 -7.60
C VAL A 86 2.17 10.02 -8.94
N ILE A 87 1.54 9.48 -9.98
CA ILE A 87 1.45 10.16 -11.29
C ILE A 87 0.62 11.45 -11.17
N GLU A 88 -0.52 11.40 -10.49
CA GLU A 88 -1.38 12.57 -10.28
C GLU A 88 -0.65 13.67 -9.48
N GLU A 89 0.05 13.29 -8.42
CA GLU A 89 0.88 14.20 -7.62
C GLU A 89 1.99 14.83 -8.46
N TRP A 90 2.73 14.03 -9.23
CA TRP A 90 3.79 14.51 -10.11
C TRP A 90 3.28 15.51 -11.16
N ASN A 91 2.14 15.22 -11.78
CA ASN A 91 1.53 16.13 -12.75
C ASN A 91 1.17 17.47 -12.10
N GLY A 92 0.62 17.44 -10.88
CA GLY A 92 0.35 18.66 -10.10
C GLY A 92 1.62 19.48 -9.82
N VAL A 93 2.71 18.81 -9.42
CA VAL A 93 4.02 19.46 -9.20
C VAL A 93 4.55 20.10 -10.49
N ILE A 94 4.50 19.38 -11.61
CA ILE A 94 4.96 19.89 -12.91
C ILE A 94 4.12 21.08 -13.38
N ASP A 95 2.81 21.05 -13.20
CA ASP A 95 1.93 22.16 -13.57
C ASP A 95 2.19 23.41 -12.72
N ALA A 96 2.50 23.25 -11.43
CA ALA A 96 2.90 24.35 -10.56
C ALA A 96 4.24 24.95 -11.01
N TYR A 97 5.23 24.11 -11.30
CA TYR A 97 6.54 24.53 -11.83
C TYR A 97 6.40 25.30 -13.15
N LYS A 98 5.60 24.79 -14.09
CA LYS A 98 5.36 25.45 -15.39
C LYS A 98 4.71 26.83 -15.25
N LYS A 99 3.89 27.05 -14.22
CA LYS A 99 3.22 28.35 -13.98
C LYS A 99 4.17 29.40 -13.40
N ASN A 100 5.13 28.98 -12.58
CA ASN A 100 6.14 29.86 -12.00
C ASN A 100 7.52 29.20 -12.10
N PRO A 101 8.12 29.15 -13.31
CA PRO A 101 9.50 28.71 -13.44
C PRO A 101 10.38 29.75 -12.74
N GLY A 102 11.27 29.28 -11.87
CA GLY A 102 12.23 30.14 -11.17
C GLY A 102 13.16 30.89 -12.10
#